data_AF-A0A951M4S0-F1
#
_entry.id   AF-A0A951M4S0-F1
#
_cell.length_a   1.000
_cell.length_b   1.000
_cell.length_c   1.000
_cell.angle_alpha   90.00
_cell.angle_beta   90.00
_cell.angle_gamma   90.00
#
_symmetry.space_group_name_H-M   'P 1'
#
loop_
_entity.id
_entity.type
_entity.pdbx_description
1 polymer ?
#
loop_
_entity_poly.entity_id
_entity_poly.type
_entity_poly.pdbx_seq_one_letter_code
_entity_poly.pdbx_strand_id
1 'polypeptide(L)'
;IYETAVRYQFYHVFALALSAALSGSFPFRLLRYAGILFISGILLFCGSLYLLVFLPEMRWLGAITPLGGFCFIAGWLLLALGVTRKMPD
;
A
#
# COMPACT_ATOMS: atom_id res chain seq x y z
N ILE A 1 -18.41 2.69 2.37
CA ILE A 1 -17.16 2.62 3.18
C ILE A 1 -16.54 1.23 3.10
N TYR A 2 -17.26 0.17 3.49
CA TYR A 2 -16.77 -1.20 3.41
C TYR A 2 -16.27 -1.61 2.01
N GLU A 3 -17.10 -1.44 0.98
CA GLU A 3 -16.71 -1.77 -0.41
C GLU A 3 -15.48 -0.98 -0.87
N THR A 4 -15.35 0.27 -0.43
CA THR A 4 -14.16 1.10 -0.69
C THR A 4 -12.92 0.46 -0.05
N ALA A 5 -13.00 0.04 1.22
CA ALA A 5 -11.90 -0.62 1.91
C ALA A 5 -11.47 -1.92 1.19
N VAL A 6 -12.44 -2.76 0.80
CA VAL A 6 -12.19 -4.00 0.07
C VAL A 6 -11.55 -3.72 -1.29
N ARG A 7 -12.10 -2.78 -2.06
CA ARG A 7 -11.59 -2.43 -3.39
C ARG A 7 -10.15 -1.90 -3.33
N TYR A 8 -9.86 -1.02 -2.37
CA TYR A 8 -8.50 -0.51 -2.18
C TYR A 8 -7.54 -1.61 -1.72
N GLN A 9 -7.95 -2.49 -0.81
CA GLN A 9 -7.14 -3.62 -0.39
C GLN A 9 -6.84 -4.55 -1.58
N PHE A 10 -7.84 -4.89 -2.39
CA PHE A 10 -7.70 -5.76 -3.54
C PHE A 10 -6.63 -5.26 -4.51
N TYR A 11 -6.72 -3.99 -4.95
CA TYR A 11 -5.74 -3.41 -5.87
C TYR A 11 -4.31 -3.37 -5.29
N HIS A 12 -4.17 -3.02 -4.01
CA HIS A 12 -2.84 -2.90 -3.41
C HIS A 12 -2.21 -4.25 -3.03
N VAL A 13 -3.00 -5.32 -2.88
CA VAL A 13 -2.47 -6.69 -2.80
C VAL A 13 -1.80 -7.09 -4.12
N PHE A 14 -2.36 -6.72 -5.28
CA PHE A 14 -1.67 -6.95 -6.56
C PHE A 14 -0.38 -6.13 -6.68
N ALA A 15 -0.41 -4.86 -6.24
CA ALA A 15 0.78 -4.02 -6.22
C ALA A 15 1.88 -4.60 -5.32
N LEU A 16 1.49 -5.13 -4.15
CA LEU A 16 2.38 -5.85 -3.24
C LEU A 16 2.96 -7.11 -3.88
N ALA A 17 2.12 -7.95 -4.49
CA ALA A 17 2.56 -9.16 -5.19
C ALA A 17 3.55 -8.83 -6.32
N LEU A 18 3.26 -7.78 -7.10
CA LEU A 18 4.14 -7.28 -8.15
C LEU A 18 5.47 -6.80 -7.60
N SER A 19 5.47 -6.05 -6.48
CA SER A 19 6.71 -5.60 -5.83
C SER A 19 7.60 -6.76 -5.39
N ALA A 20 7.01 -7.84 -4.89
CA ALA A 20 7.73 -9.05 -4.50
C ALA A 20 8.27 -9.81 -5.72
N ALA A 21 7.45 -9.99 -6.76
CA ALA A 21 7.83 -10.69 -7.99
C ALA A 21 9.02 -10.01 -8.70
N LEU A 22 9.05 -8.68 -8.72
CA LEU A 22 10.11 -7.91 -9.38
C LEU A 22 11.40 -7.81 -8.56
N SER A 23 11.36 -8.16 -7.27
CA SER A 23 12.47 -7.95 -6.34
C SER A 23 13.74 -8.77 -6.65
N GLY A 24 13.62 -9.82 -7.47
CA GLY A 24 14.75 -10.64 -7.94
C GLY A 24 15.46 -10.11 -9.19
N SER A 25 14.85 -9.20 -9.96
CA SER A 25 15.40 -8.70 -11.24
C SER A 25 15.71 -7.21 -11.24
N PHE A 26 15.31 -6.51 -10.18
CA PHE A 26 15.42 -5.06 -10.03
C PHE A 26 15.96 -4.72 -8.63
N PRO A 27 16.32 -3.45 -8.36
CA PRO A 27 16.86 -3.01 -7.08
C PRO A 27 15.98 -3.40 -5.89
N PHE A 28 16.42 -4.44 -5.18
CA PHE A 28 15.72 -5.05 -4.06
C PHE A 28 15.27 -4.03 -3.01
N ARG A 29 16.09 -3.01 -2.74
CA ARG A 29 15.81 -2.01 -1.70
C ARG A 29 14.57 -1.15 -2.01
N LEU A 30 14.42 -0.67 -3.25
CA LEU A 30 13.29 0.17 -3.66
C LEU A 30 11.99 -0.64 -3.66
N LEU A 31 12.03 -1.85 -4.21
CA LEU A 31 10.87 -2.74 -4.28
C LEU A 31 10.44 -3.25 -2.90
N ARG A 32 11.40 -3.52 -2.00
CA ARG A 32 11.11 -3.85 -0.60
C ARG A 32 10.40 -2.71 0.12
N TYR A 33 10.86 -1.47 -0.04
CA TYR A 33 10.19 -0.32 0.58
C TYR A 33 8.81 -0.07 -0.04
N ALA A 34 8.64 -0.27 -1.35
CA ALA A 34 7.31 -0.22 -1.98
C ALA A 34 6.35 -1.25 -1.34
N GLY A 35 6.79 -2.50 -1.17
CA GLY A 35 6.01 -3.54 -0.51
C GLY A 35 5.63 -3.20 0.93
N ILE A 36 6.58 -2.69 1.73
CA ILE A 36 6.30 -2.23 3.10
C ILE A 36 5.24 -1.12 3.10
N LEU A 37 5.35 -0.15 2.19
CA LEU A 37 4.38 0.94 2.08
C LEU A 37 2.98 0.46 1.65
N PHE A 38 2.88 -0.51 0.75
CA PHE A 38 1.58 -1.11 0.43
C PHE A 38 0.95 -1.83 1.62
N ILE A 39 1.74 -2.58 2.39
CA ILE A 39 1.25 -3.23 3.62
C ILE A 39 0.78 -2.18 4.64
N SER A 40 1.61 -1.17 4.92
CA SER A 40 1.26 -0.07 5.83
C SER A 40 0.02 0.67 5.36
N GLY A 41 -0.10 0.94 4.05
CA GLY A 41 -1.28 1.55 3.45
C GLY A 41 -2.54 0.70 3.62
N ILE A 42 -2.47 -0.62 3.42
CA ILE A 42 -3.61 -1.53 3.64
C ILE A 42 -4.06 -1.48 5.10
N LEU A 43 -3.12 -1.55 6.04
CA LEU A 43 -3.44 -1.52 7.47
C LEU A 43 -4.04 -0.17 7.91
N LEU A 44 -3.45 0.95 7.48
CA LEU A 44 -3.88 2.29 7.89
C LEU A 44 -5.14 2.75 7.15
N PHE A 45 -5.21 2.58 5.82
CA PHE A 45 -6.34 3.02 5.01
C PHE A 45 -7.50 2.04 5.10
N CYS A 46 -7.30 0.78 4.68
CA CYS A 46 -8.40 -0.19 4.62
C CYS A 46 -8.80 -0.62 6.04
N GLY A 47 -7.84 -0.84 6.93
CA GLY A 47 -8.10 -1.16 8.34
C GLY A 47 -8.91 -0.09 9.05
N SER A 48 -8.58 1.21 8.89
CA SER A 48 -9.39 2.28 9.49
C SER A 48 -10.82 2.32 8.96
N LEU A 49 -11.02 2.10 7.64
CA LEU A 49 -12.35 2.05 7.05
C LEU A 49 -13.16 0.82 7.51
N TYR A 50 -12.53 -0.34 7.69
CA TYR A 50 -13.19 -1.51 8.28
C TYR A 50 -13.60 -1.22 9.73
N LEU A 51 -12.70 -0.65 10.54
CA LEU A 51 -13.00 -0.30 11.92
C LEU A 51 -14.14 0.72 12.01
N LEU A 52 -14.18 1.74 11.13
CA LEU A 52 -15.29 2.69 11.08
C LEU A 52 -16.64 2.06 10.71
N VAL A 53 -16.63 0.97 9.95
CA VAL A 53 -17.85 0.21 9.60
C VAL A 53 -18.35 -0.58 10.81
N PHE A 54 -17.45 -1.19 11.59
CA PHE A 54 -17.82 -2.01 12.75
C PHE A 54 -18.01 -1.19 14.04
N LEU A 55 -17.32 -0.05 14.17
CA LEU A 55 -17.26 0.82 15.34
C LEU A 55 -17.49 2.28 14.91
N PRO A 56 -18.73 2.66 14.55
CA PRO A 56 -19.04 3.98 13.99
C PRO A 56 -18.76 5.15 14.95
N GLU A 57 -18.74 4.91 16.27
CA GLU A 57 -18.37 5.88 17.29
C GLU A 57 -16.90 6.32 17.21
N MET A 58 -16.01 5.52 16.60
CA MET A 58 -14.59 5.81 16.45
C MET A 58 -14.29 6.73 15.24
N ARG A 59 -15.07 7.80 15.04
CA ARG A 59 -14.96 8.71 13.88
C ARG A 59 -13.57 9.32 13.69
N TRP A 60 -12.78 9.44 14.77
CA TRP A 60 -11.41 9.92 14.75
C TRP A 60 -10.47 9.05 13.89
N LEU A 61 -10.80 7.76 13.67
CA LEU A 61 -10.06 6.87 12.76
C LEU A 61 -10.05 7.38 11.31
N GLY A 62 -11.04 8.19 10.92
CA GLY A 62 -11.05 8.83 9.60
C GLY A 62 -9.86 9.78 9.38
N ALA A 63 -9.27 10.33 10.45
CA ALA A 63 -8.06 11.15 10.37
C ALA A 63 -6.78 10.34 10.11
N ILE A 64 -6.82 9.01 10.32
CA ILE A 64 -5.71 8.10 10.03
C ILE A 64 -5.70 7.71 8.55
N THR A 65 -6.87 7.65 7.91
CA THR A 65 -7.03 7.23 6.51
C THR A 65 -6.12 8.00 5.52
N PRO A 66 -5.91 9.33 5.63
CA PRO A 66 -4.95 10.05 4.77
C PRO A 66 -3.51 9.54 4.85
N LEU A 67 -3.06 9.07 6.01
CA LEU A 67 -1.72 8.51 6.18
C LEU A 67 -1.56 7.23 5.37
N GLY A 68 -2.60 6.37 5.36
CA GLY A 68 -2.61 5.17 4.53
C GLY A 68 -2.63 5.49 3.02
N GLY A 69 -3.36 6.55 2.63
CA GLY A 69 -3.35 7.05 1.25
C GLY A 69 -1.96 7.55 0.82
N PHE A 70 -1.26 8.27 1.70
CA PHE A 70 0.12 8.68 1.47
C PHE A 70 1.06 7.47 1.29
N CYS A 71 0.91 6.44 2.13
CA CYS A 71 1.68 5.20 1.97
C CYS A 71 1.43 4.55 0.61
N PHE A 72 0.19 4.50 0.12
CA PHE A 72 -0.11 3.96 -1.21
C PHE A 72 0.56 4.75 -2.33
N ILE A 73 0.48 6.09 -2.30
CA ILE A 73 1.12 6.95 -3.31
C ILE A 73 2.64 6.74 -3.29
N ALA A 74 3.26 6.80 -2.11
CA ALA A 74 4.69 6.58 -1.97
C ALA A 74 5.12 5.18 -2.42
N GLY A 75 4.30 4.15 -2.14
CA GLY A 75 4.53 2.77 -2.59
C GLY A 75 4.56 2.65 -4.11
N TRP A 76 3.59 3.26 -4.80
CA TRP A 76 3.55 3.31 -6.27
C TRP A 76 4.74 4.05 -6.87
N LEU A 77 5.14 5.19 -6.27
CA LEU A 77 6.32 5.94 -6.71
C LEU A 77 7.59 5.12 -6.57
N LEU A 78 7.79 4.42 -5.44
CA LEU A 78 8.97 3.56 -5.25
C LEU A 78 8.96 2.34 -6.16
N LEU A 79 7.80 1.75 -6.42
CA LEU A 79 7.65 0.64 -7.38
C LEU A 79 8.06 1.09 -8.79
N ALA A 80 7.54 2.24 -9.24
CA ALA A 80 7.87 2.83 -10.55
C ALA A 80 9.37 3.17 -10.65
N LEU A 81 9.94 3.82 -9.64
CA LEU A 81 11.37 4.14 -9.61
C LEU A 81 12.24 2.87 -9.58
N GLY A 82 11.80 1.84 -8.85
CA GLY A 82 12.48 0.55 -8.76
C GLY A 82 12.64 -0.12 -10.12
N VAL A 83 11.59 -0.12 -10.95
CA VAL A 83 11.64 -0.78 -12.26
C VAL A 83 12.39 0.01 -13.33
N THR A 84 12.56 1.32 -13.18
CA THR A 84 13.36 2.13 -14.13
C THR A 84 14.86 1.89 -14.01
N ARG A 85 15.34 1.42 -12.86
CA ARG A 85 16.75 1.18 -12.60
C ARG A 85 17.04 -0.31 -12.73
N LYS A 86 17.29 -0.79 -13.95
CA LYS A 86 17.74 -2.18 -14.13
C LYS A 86 19.05 -2.37 -13.34
N MET A 87 19.14 -3.41 -12.53
CA MET A 87 20.39 -3.76 -11.83
C MET A 87 21.46 -4.03 -12.92
N PRO A 88 22.66 -3.42 -12.88
CA PRO A 88 23.74 -3.82 -13.76
C PRO A 88 24.11 -5.27 -13.46
N ASP A 89 24.20 -6.09 -14.52
CA ASP A 89 24.58 -7.51 -14.47
C ASP A 89 26.00 -7.72 -13.88
#